data_AF-A0A917Q3Q2-F1
#
_entry.id   AF-A0A917Q3Q2-F1
#
_cell.length_a   1.000
_cell.length_b   1.000
_cell.length_c   1.000
_cell.angle_alpha   90.00
_cell.angle_beta   90.00
_cell.angle_gamma   90.00
#
_symmetry.space_group_name_H-M   'P 1'
#
loop_
_entity.id
_entity.type
_entity.pdbx_description
1 polymer ?
#
loop_
_entity_poly.entity_id
_entity_poly.type
_entity_poly.pdbx_seq_one_letter_code
_entity_poly.pdbx_strand_id
1 'polypeptide(L)'
;MAAITGRLISPSPSAMLHIDLDRFKHINDTLGHAAGDAMLVHAAEVLRRNTRESDIVARIGGSEFIIATMGPTSNAGLSALAERIIEEMRRPVPFQSQECRFGSSIGVAVNDSVGAYTTKQLLIDADLALYRAKKSGRNRYQFFDASLKAEIVSRKILADEILSGLEWREFLPYFQPQFDVVGVEALARWRHPTRGLLAPGAFLTTAEELGVVPLIDRIILDETLWQSARWAAAGIAIPRNSVNVSARQLQDGALIERLRGLPITPGELSFQLLESIFLDEDSDTITSNIAGLAEMGIHVEIDDFGTGYASIISLLQLRPTRLKIERRKSRAAKRRAGSTMPQKRRRSPAAYLSSTPRPVLPRRRPVAANPA
;
A
#
# COMPACT_ATOMS: atom_id res chain seq x y z
N MET A 1 -52.85 -16.56 20.42
CA MET A 1 -53.73 -15.57 19.78
C MET A 1 -53.08 -15.18 18.45
N ALA A 2 -53.64 -15.68 17.35
CA ALA A 2 -53.12 -15.47 16.00
C ALA A 2 -53.48 -14.07 15.48
N ALA A 3 -52.57 -13.45 14.73
CA ALA A 3 -52.88 -12.28 13.91
C ALA A 3 -53.01 -12.73 12.45
N ILE A 4 -54.25 -12.81 11.97
CA ILE A 4 -54.64 -12.86 10.56
C ILE A 4 -54.88 -11.42 10.13
N THR A 5 -53.88 -10.78 9.53
CA THR A 5 -54.00 -9.67 8.57
C THR A 5 -52.61 -9.37 8.01
N GLY A 6 -52.56 -8.95 6.74
CA GLY A 6 -51.42 -8.95 5.81
C GLY A 6 -50.04 -8.62 6.37
N ARG A 7 -49.01 -9.22 5.73
CA ARG A 7 -47.58 -8.87 5.87
C ARG A 7 -47.40 -7.40 6.25
N LEU A 8 -47.14 -7.14 7.53
CA LEU A 8 -46.53 -5.90 7.97
C LEU A 8 -45.07 -5.98 7.49
N ILE A 9 -44.84 -5.56 6.24
CA ILE A 9 -43.52 -5.14 5.80
C ILE A 9 -43.20 -3.95 6.70
N SER A 10 -42.46 -4.18 7.79
CA SER A 10 -41.74 -3.09 8.44
C SER A 10 -40.94 -2.39 7.34
N PRO A 11 -41.19 -1.09 7.08
CA PRO A 11 -40.62 -0.44 5.91
C PRO A 11 -39.10 -0.60 5.97
N SER A 12 -38.54 -1.29 4.98
CA SER A 12 -37.09 -1.40 4.87
C SER A 12 -36.55 -0.04 4.45
N PRO A 13 -35.45 0.45 5.03
CA PRO A 13 -34.88 1.73 4.63
C PRO A 13 -34.55 1.72 3.14
N SER A 14 -34.80 2.86 2.49
CA SER A 14 -34.43 3.12 1.09
C SER A 14 -32.94 3.32 0.91
N ALA A 15 -32.25 3.81 1.95
CA ALA A 15 -30.80 3.92 2.01
C ALA A 15 -30.31 3.95 3.46
N MET A 16 -29.03 3.69 3.63
CA MET A 16 -28.33 3.77 4.90
C MET A 16 -27.04 4.58 4.75
N LEU A 17 -26.85 5.55 5.63
CA LEU A 17 -25.62 6.31 5.75
C LEU A 17 -24.95 5.89 7.06
N HIS A 18 -23.75 5.33 6.98
CA HIS A 18 -22.91 5.03 8.14
C HIS A 18 -21.84 6.13 8.26
N ILE A 19 -21.80 6.80 9.40
CA ILE A 19 -21.04 8.02 9.64
C ILE A 19 -20.08 7.80 10.80
N ASP A 20 -18.81 8.16 10.62
CA ASP A 20 -17.82 8.16 11.70
C ASP A 20 -17.15 9.53 11.83
N LEU A 21 -16.96 9.99 13.06
CA LEU A 21 -16.24 11.22 13.35
C LEU A 21 -14.73 11.00 13.21
N ASP A 22 -14.13 11.69 12.24
CA ASP A 22 -12.72 11.51 11.90
C ASP A 22 -11.83 11.95 13.07
N ARG A 23 -10.89 11.08 13.44
CA ARG A 23 -9.89 11.33 14.50
C ARG A 23 -10.52 11.63 15.88
N PHE A 24 -11.74 11.17 16.15
CA PHE A 24 -12.41 11.35 17.44
C PHE A 24 -11.55 10.93 18.64
N LYS A 25 -10.83 9.80 18.52
CA LYS A 25 -9.90 9.35 19.57
C LYS A 25 -8.82 10.40 19.88
N HIS A 26 -8.27 11.07 18.87
CA HIS A 26 -7.25 12.11 19.08
C HIS A 26 -7.79 13.30 19.87
N ILE A 27 -9.07 13.65 19.66
CA ILE A 27 -9.75 14.68 20.45
C ILE A 27 -9.84 14.24 21.91
N ASN A 28 -10.28 13.00 22.18
CA ASN A 28 -10.31 12.48 23.55
C ASN A 28 -8.93 12.45 24.20
N ASP A 29 -7.93 11.97 23.47
CA ASP A 29 -6.56 11.81 23.99
C ASP A 29 -5.89 13.17 24.27
N THR A 30 -6.27 14.23 23.53
CA THR A 30 -5.63 15.56 23.63
C THR A 30 -6.42 16.53 24.51
N LEU A 31 -7.76 16.49 24.44
CA LEU A 31 -8.65 17.48 25.07
C LEU A 31 -9.55 16.87 26.15
N GLY A 32 -9.46 15.56 26.36
CA GLY A 32 -10.23 14.82 27.36
C GLY A 32 -11.63 14.42 26.88
N HIS A 33 -12.24 13.47 27.61
CA HIS A 33 -13.53 12.90 27.26
C HIS A 33 -14.68 13.90 27.21
N ALA A 34 -14.64 14.97 28.03
CA ALA A 34 -15.65 16.01 28.00
C ALA A 34 -15.70 16.76 26.64
N ALA A 35 -14.55 16.93 25.98
CA ALA A 35 -14.50 17.50 24.63
C ALA A 35 -15.12 16.52 23.62
N GLY A 36 -14.80 15.22 23.74
CA GLY A 36 -15.42 14.17 22.93
C GLY A 36 -16.94 14.15 23.06
N ASP A 37 -17.46 14.23 24.29
CA ASP A 37 -18.90 14.28 24.54
C ASP A 37 -19.55 15.50 23.90
N ALA A 38 -18.91 16.68 23.96
CA ALA A 38 -19.39 17.87 23.27
C ALA A 38 -19.44 17.67 21.74
N MET A 39 -18.44 17.00 21.15
CA MET A 39 -18.44 16.69 19.71
C MET A 39 -19.54 15.71 19.34
N LEU A 40 -19.82 14.71 20.19
CA LEU A 40 -20.90 13.75 19.99
C LEU A 40 -22.28 14.41 20.06
N VAL A 41 -22.47 15.36 20.97
CA VAL A 41 -23.69 16.16 21.07
C VAL A 41 -23.85 17.02 19.81
N HIS A 42 -22.81 17.74 19.40
CA HIS A 42 -22.82 18.52 18.17
C HIS A 42 -23.18 17.66 16.95
N ALA A 43 -22.56 16.49 16.82
CA ALA A 43 -22.85 15.55 15.75
C ALA A 43 -24.32 15.13 15.77
N ALA A 44 -24.85 14.72 16.93
CA ALA A 44 -26.25 14.32 17.06
C ALA A 44 -27.22 15.45 16.66
N GLU A 45 -26.91 16.71 16.99
CA GLU A 45 -27.72 17.86 16.58
C GLU A 45 -27.68 18.11 15.08
N VAL A 46 -26.48 18.07 14.47
CA VAL A 46 -26.32 18.21 13.00
C VAL A 46 -27.12 17.13 12.29
N LEU A 47 -27.00 15.87 12.70
CA LEU A 47 -27.73 14.78 12.07
C LEU A 47 -29.24 14.98 12.19
N ARG A 48 -29.76 15.30 13.39
CA ARG A 48 -31.19 15.53 13.61
C ARG A 48 -31.77 16.66 12.74
N ARG A 49 -31.02 17.75 12.55
CA ARG A 49 -31.48 18.91 11.74
C ARG A 49 -31.48 18.61 10.24
N ASN A 50 -30.65 17.68 9.79
CA ASN A 50 -30.48 17.36 8.37
C ASN A 50 -31.40 16.22 7.88
N THR A 51 -31.97 15.46 8.80
CA THR A 51 -32.88 14.34 8.52
C THR A 51 -34.36 14.72 8.63
N ARG A 52 -35.22 13.99 7.92
CA ARG A 52 -36.68 14.15 8.02
C ARG A 52 -37.20 13.45 9.28
N GLU A 53 -38.40 13.80 9.71
CA GLU A 53 -39.08 13.15 10.84
C GLU A 53 -39.30 11.64 10.61
N SER A 54 -39.43 11.22 9.34
CA SER A 54 -39.55 9.81 8.96
C SER A 54 -38.24 9.04 9.04
N ASP A 55 -37.09 9.71 9.05
CA ASP A 55 -35.78 9.05 9.00
C ASP A 55 -35.33 8.66 10.41
N ILE A 56 -34.55 7.58 10.51
CA ILE A 56 -34.04 7.10 11.79
C ILE A 56 -32.58 7.52 11.93
N VAL A 57 -32.26 8.20 13.02
CA VAL A 57 -30.89 8.53 13.42
C VAL A 57 -30.53 7.73 14.66
N ALA A 58 -29.43 6.98 14.62
CA ALA A 58 -28.96 6.19 15.74
C ALA A 58 -27.45 6.38 15.96
N ARG A 59 -27.01 6.36 17.20
CA ARG A 59 -25.59 6.19 17.55
C ARG A 59 -25.38 4.72 17.88
N ILE A 60 -24.47 4.06 17.18
CA ILE A 60 -24.24 2.61 17.37
C ILE A 60 -23.11 2.30 18.35
N GLY A 61 -22.20 3.25 18.58
CA GLY A 61 -21.11 3.10 19.52
C GLY A 61 -19.95 4.04 19.19
N GLY A 62 -19.12 4.38 20.17
CA GLY A 62 -17.95 5.23 19.94
C GLY A 62 -18.31 6.56 19.24
N SER A 63 -17.67 6.81 18.10
CA SER A 63 -17.87 7.95 17.19
C SER A 63 -18.83 7.67 16.02
N GLU A 64 -19.54 6.54 16.04
CA GLU A 64 -20.27 6.04 14.89
C GLU A 64 -21.79 6.28 15.00
N PHE A 65 -22.36 6.79 13.91
CA PHE A 65 -23.76 7.11 13.75
C PHE A 65 -24.33 6.49 12.46
N ILE A 66 -25.62 6.20 12.46
CA ILE A 66 -26.36 5.72 11.31
C ILE A 66 -27.52 6.68 11.03
N ILE A 67 -27.74 6.98 9.74
CA ILE A 67 -29.03 7.48 9.24
C ILE A 67 -29.65 6.38 8.37
N ALA A 68 -30.88 5.99 8.67
CA ALA A 68 -31.70 5.14 7.80
C ALA A 68 -32.82 5.99 7.19
N THR A 69 -32.79 6.18 5.87
CA THR A 69 -33.83 6.95 5.18
C THR A 69 -35.03 6.07 4.89
N MET A 70 -36.22 6.47 5.30
CA MET A 70 -37.42 5.61 5.20
C MET A 70 -38.26 5.90 3.94
N GLY A 71 -38.13 7.10 3.38
CA GLY A 71 -38.80 7.50 2.13
C GLY A 71 -37.91 7.31 0.89
N PRO A 72 -38.48 7.24 -0.33
CA PRO A 72 -37.71 7.21 -1.56
C PRO A 72 -36.76 8.41 -1.63
N THR A 73 -35.47 8.15 -1.80
CA THR A 73 -34.45 9.19 -1.90
C THR A 73 -33.56 8.86 -3.08
N SER A 74 -33.40 9.82 -4.01
CA SER A 74 -32.51 9.65 -5.15
C SER A 74 -31.05 9.71 -4.70
N ASN A 75 -30.15 9.11 -5.49
CA ASN A 75 -28.71 9.21 -5.23
C ASN A 75 -28.25 10.67 -5.13
N ALA A 76 -28.79 11.56 -5.95
CA ALA A 76 -28.52 13.00 -5.87
C ALA A 76 -28.98 13.61 -4.53
N GLY A 77 -30.13 13.19 -4.01
CA GLY A 77 -30.61 13.62 -2.69
C GLY A 77 -29.73 13.10 -1.55
N LEU A 78 -29.26 11.86 -1.64
CA LEU A 78 -28.33 11.27 -0.68
C LEU A 78 -26.96 11.93 -0.71
N SER A 79 -26.43 12.25 -1.90
CA SER A 79 -25.22 13.05 -2.08
C SER A 79 -25.35 14.41 -1.39
N ALA A 80 -26.42 15.15 -1.69
CA ALA A 80 -26.66 16.46 -1.09
C ALA A 80 -26.81 16.40 0.44
N LEU A 81 -27.47 15.35 0.96
CA LEU A 81 -27.56 15.11 2.40
C LEU A 81 -26.18 14.87 3.02
N ALA A 82 -25.37 13.99 2.42
CA ALA A 82 -24.05 13.66 2.93
C ALA A 82 -23.09 14.85 2.88
N GLU A 83 -23.10 15.63 1.79
CA GLU A 83 -22.29 16.85 1.64
C GLU A 83 -22.62 17.88 2.70
N ARG A 84 -23.92 18.13 2.92
CA ARG A 84 -24.40 19.07 3.93
C ARG A 84 -24.03 18.64 5.35
N ILE A 85 -24.16 17.34 5.67
CA ILE A 85 -23.70 16.80 6.96
C ILE A 85 -22.20 17.04 7.14
N ILE A 86 -21.38 16.70 6.14
CA ILE A 86 -19.93 16.88 6.19
C ILE A 86 -19.56 18.35 6.38
N GLU A 87 -20.24 19.27 5.68
CA GLU A 87 -20.01 20.70 5.81
C GLU A 87 -20.38 21.23 7.20
N GLU A 88 -21.52 20.81 7.74
CA GLU A 88 -21.95 21.23 9.07
C GLU A 88 -21.09 20.64 10.18
N MET A 89 -20.67 19.37 10.09
CA MET A 89 -19.77 18.72 11.05
C MET A 89 -18.39 19.40 11.16
N ARG A 90 -17.94 20.06 10.09
CA ARG A 90 -16.65 20.78 10.07
C ARG A 90 -16.70 22.13 10.77
N ARG A 91 -17.89 22.63 11.13
CA ARG A 91 -18.01 23.93 11.78
C ARG A 91 -17.33 23.88 13.16
N PRO A 92 -16.66 24.97 13.58
CA PRO A 92 -16.03 25.02 14.89
C PRO A 92 -17.06 24.80 16.00
N VAL A 93 -16.73 23.92 16.93
CA VAL A 93 -17.52 23.70 18.14
C VAL A 93 -16.81 24.39 19.31
N PRO A 94 -17.41 25.41 19.93
CA PRO A 94 -16.82 26.04 21.10
C PRO A 94 -16.80 25.06 22.27
N PHE A 95 -15.62 24.84 22.84
CA PHE A 95 -15.45 24.02 24.03
C PHE A 95 -14.44 24.68 24.96
N GLN A 96 -14.90 25.13 26.13
CA GLN A 96 -14.12 25.95 27.06
C GLN A 96 -13.57 27.22 26.39
N SER A 97 -12.26 27.45 26.43
CA SER A 97 -11.58 28.62 25.85
C SER A 97 -11.03 28.39 24.44
N GLN A 98 -11.45 27.31 23.76
CA GLN A 98 -10.95 26.95 22.44
C GLN A 98 -12.04 26.46 21.50
N GLU A 99 -11.74 26.46 20.21
CA GLU A 99 -12.60 25.89 19.18
C GLU A 99 -12.09 24.50 18.78
N CYS A 100 -12.98 23.50 18.83
CA CYS A 100 -12.71 22.16 18.33
C CYS A 100 -13.21 22.03 16.89
N ARG A 101 -12.41 21.38 16.04
CA ARG A 101 -12.79 21.05 14.66
C ARG A 101 -12.57 19.58 14.40
N PHE A 102 -13.53 18.94 13.75
CA PHE A 102 -13.42 17.55 13.32
C PHE A 102 -14.02 17.37 11.92
N GLY A 103 -13.63 16.28 11.26
CA GLY A 103 -14.24 15.86 10.01
C GLY A 103 -15.21 14.70 10.24
N SER A 104 -15.98 14.34 9.22
CA SER A 104 -16.76 13.12 9.23
C SER A 104 -16.59 12.37 7.92
N SER A 105 -16.40 11.06 8.00
CA SER A 105 -16.44 10.16 6.85
C SER A 105 -17.81 9.49 6.80
N ILE A 106 -18.37 9.35 5.60
CA ILE A 106 -19.73 8.78 5.41
C ILE A 106 -19.70 7.67 4.35
N GLY A 107 -20.23 6.50 4.67
CA GLY A 107 -20.55 5.45 3.70
C GLY A 107 -22.03 5.41 3.41
N VAL A 108 -22.41 5.32 2.13
CA VAL A 108 -23.81 5.36 1.69
C VAL A 108 -24.15 4.08 0.95
N ALA A 109 -25.16 3.33 1.38
CA ALA A 109 -25.71 2.20 0.64
C ALA A 109 -27.17 2.44 0.30
N VAL A 110 -27.57 2.10 -0.94
CA VAL A 110 -28.92 2.34 -1.47
C VAL A 110 -29.62 1.00 -1.69
N ASN A 111 -30.89 0.95 -1.34
CA ASN A 111 -31.75 -0.19 -1.58
C ASN A 111 -32.49 0.00 -2.92
N ASP A 112 -31.83 -0.39 -4.01
CA ASP A 112 -32.31 -0.16 -5.38
C ASP A 112 -33.52 -1.02 -5.80
N SER A 113 -33.91 -2.02 -4.99
CA SER A 113 -35.00 -2.93 -5.33
C SER A 113 -35.85 -3.34 -4.13
N VAL A 114 -37.16 -3.12 -4.24
CA VAL A 114 -38.15 -3.43 -3.20
C VAL A 114 -38.08 -4.92 -2.85
N GLY A 115 -37.58 -5.22 -1.65
CA GLY A 115 -37.57 -6.57 -1.08
C GLY A 115 -36.30 -7.40 -1.29
N ALA A 116 -35.26 -6.87 -1.94
CA ALA A 116 -34.01 -7.61 -2.17
C ALA A 116 -32.97 -7.44 -1.05
N TYR A 117 -32.92 -6.28 -0.39
CA TYR A 117 -31.94 -6.01 0.68
C TYR A 117 -32.54 -6.21 2.07
N THR A 118 -31.80 -6.95 2.90
CA THR A 118 -32.03 -6.94 4.35
C THR A 118 -31.38 -5.70 4.95
N THR A 119 -31.94 -5.16 6.05
CA THR A 119 -31.33 -4.05 6.81
C THR A 119 -29.87 -4.35 7.19
N LYS A 120 -29.58 -5.62 7.52
CA LYS A 120 -28.22 -6.09 7.84
C LYS A 120 -27.28 -5.95 6.64
N GLN A 121 -27.71 -6.34 5.44
CA GLN A 121 -26.88 -6.22 4.24
C GLN A 121 -26.62 -4.74 3.91
N LEU A 122 -27.64 -3.89 4.02
CA LEU A 122 -27.51 -2.45 3.77
C LEU A 122 -26.51 -1.78 4.73
N LEU A 123 -26.52 -2.20 6.01
CA LEU A 123 -25.54 -1.74 7.00
C LEU A 123 -24.11 -2.19 6.66
N ILE A 124 -23.93 -3.46 6.29
CA ILE A 124 -22.62 -3.98 5.87
C ILE A 124 -22.09 -3.20 4.66
N ASP A 125 -22.95 -2.93 3.68
CA ASP A 125 -22.57 -2.23 2.46
C ASP A 125 -22.24 -0.75 2.73
N ALA A 126 -22.98 -0.09 3.62
CA ALA A 126 -22.68 1.26 4.08
C ALA A 126 -21.36 1.31 4.86
N ASP A 127 -21.05 0.29 5.68
CA ASP A 127 -19.78 0.18 6.39
C ASP A 127 -18.58 0.00 5.45
N LEU A 128 -18.70 -0.84 4.42
CA LEU A 128 -17.65 -0.98 3.40
C LEU A 128 -17.40 0.34 2.67
N ALA A 129 -18.46 1.08 2.35
CA ALA A 129 -18.35 2.40 1.74
C ALA A 129 -17.68 3.42 2.69
N LEU A 130 -17.99 3.37 3.99
CA LEU A 130 -17.37 4.21 5.01
C LEU A 130 -15.87 3.91 5.12
N TYR A 131 -15.48 2.65 5.10
CA TYR A 131 -14.07 2.25 5.06
C TYR A 131 -13.34 2.87 3.86
N ARG A 132 -13.94 2.82 2.66
CA ARG A 132 -13.36 3.45 1.45
C ARG A 132 -13.27 4.96 1.57
N ALA A 133 -14.27 5.62 2.16
CA ALA A 133 -14.23 7.06 2.43
C ALA A 133 -13.04 7.42 3.34
N LYS A 134 -12.82 6.65 4.42
CA LYS A 134 -11.68 6.84 5.32
C LYS A 134 -10.33 6.63 4.61
N LYS A 135 -10.19 5.55 3.84
CA LYS A 135 -8.97 5.24 3.08
C LYS A 135 -8.66 6.28 2.01
N SER A 136 -9.68 6.85 1.39
CA SER A 136 -9.52 7.84 0.30
C SER A 136 -9.20 9.25 0.79
N GLY A 137 -8.87 9.43 2.08
CA GLY A 137 -8.44 10.72 2.63
C GLY A 137 -9.41 11.33 3.66
N ARG A 138 -10.42 10.57 4.12
CA ARG A 138 -11.41 11.00 5.12
C ARG A 138 -12.23 12.21 4.69
N ASN A 139 -13.10 12.67 5.59
CA ASN A 139 -13.85 13.92 5.47
C ASN A 139 -14.64 14.03 4.16
N ARG A 140 -15.25 12.92 3.75
CA ARG A 140 -15.94 12.73 2.47
C ARG A 140 -17.00 11.66 2.61
N TYR A 141 -17.90 11.59 1.64
CA TYR A 141 -18.80 10.46 1.51
C TYR A 141 -18.36 9.54 0.37
N GLN A 142 -18.81 8.29 0.42
CA GLN A 142 -18.63 7.31 -0.63
C GLN A 142 -19.90 6.47 -0.75
N PHE A 143 -20.37 6.25 -1.98
CA PHE A 143 -21.41 5.25 -2.23
C PHE A 143 -20.80 3.86 -2.26
N PHE A 144 -21.55 2.90 -1.74
CA PHE A 144 -21.32 1.49 -1.97
C PHE A 144 -21.51 1.19 -3.45
N ASP A 145 -20.56 0.45 -4.00
CA ASP A 145 -20.71 -0.21 -5.28
C ASP A 145 -20.25 -1.66 -5.14
N ALA A 146 -20.77 -2.57 -5.96
CA ALA A 146 -20.41 -3.98 -5.88
C ALA A 146 -18.90 -4.23 -6.16
N SER A 147 -18.25 -3.32 -6.90
CA SER A 147 -16.81 -3.43 -7.18
C SER A 147 -15.97 -3.20 -5.94
N LEU A 148 -16.43 -2.38 -4.99
CA LEU A 148 -15.80 -2.16 -3.69
C LEU A 148 -15.79 -3.43 -2.85
N LYS A 149 -16.91 -4.15 -2.79
CA LYS A 149 -16.99 -5.43 -2.07
C LYS A 149 -16.01 -6.44 -2.66
N ALA A 150 -15.93 -6.52 -3.99
CA ALA A 150 -14.99 -7.38 -4.68
C ALA A 150 -13.52 -6.96 -4.42
N GLU A 151 -13.22 -5.66 -4.41
CA GLU A 151 -11.89 -5.11 -4.10
C GLU A 151 -11.45 -5.53 -2.70
N ILE A 152 -12.31 -5.33 -1.68
CA ILE A 152 -12.01 -5.65 -0.29
C ILE A 152 -11.79 -7.16 -0.10
N VAL A 153 -12.66 -7.99 -0.68
CA VAL A 153 -12.52 -9.46 -0.62
C VAL A 153 -11.23 -9.92 -1.32
N SER A 154 -10.98 -9.45 -2.54
CA SER A 154 -9.77 -9.77 -3.30
C SER A 154 -8.51 -9.38 -2.53
N ARG A 155 -8.53 -8.23 -1.86
CA ARG A 155 -7.41 -7.75 -1.07
C ARG A 155 -7.16 -8.60 0.17
N LYS A 156 -8.21 -9.05 0.86
CA LYS A 156 -8.08 -9.98 1.98
C LYS A 156 -7.46 -11.30 1.52
N ILE A 157 -7.96 -11.86 0.41
CA ILE A 157 -7.42 -13.10 -0.16
C ILE A 157 -5.94 -12.91 -0.49
N LEU A 158 -5.57 -11.81 -1.14
CA LEU A 158 -4.18 -11.49 -1.45
C LEU A 158 -3.31 -11.36 -0.19
N ALA A 159 -3.85 -10.81 0.90
CA ALA A 159 -3.13 -10.71 2.17
C ALA A 159 -2.84 -12.10 2.77
N ASP A 160 -3.84 -12.98 2.81
CA ASP A 160 -3.68 -14.35 3.29
C ASP A 160 -2.71 -15.16 2.40
N GLU A 161 -2.78 -14.96 1.08
CA GLU A 161 -1.87 -15.56 0.10
C GLU A 161 -0.42 -15.07 0.29
N ILE A 162 -0.20 -13.77 0.59
CA ILE A 162 1.15 -13.22 0.86
C ILE A 162 1.75 -13.89 2.10
N LEU A 163 0.98 -13.98 3.19
CA LEU A 163 1.46 -14.61 4.43
C LEU A 163 1.83 -16.08 4.20
N SER A 164 0.97 -16.82 3.49
CA SER A 164 1.27 -18.19 3.08
C SER A 164 2.52 -18.25 2.19
N GLY A 165 2.65 -17.36 1.20
CA GLY A 165 3.79 -17.32 0.29
C GLY A 165 5.11 -17.06 0.98
N LEU A 166 5.11 -16.32 2.11
CA LEU A 166 6.29 -16.15 2.96
C LEU A 166 6.69 -17.47 3.64
N GLU A 167 5.72 -18.22 4.17
CA GLU A 167 5.96 -19.53 4.80
C GLU A 167 6.47 -20.56 3.78
N TRP A 168 5.92 -20.57 2.57
CA TRP A 168 6.26 -21.52 1.51
C TRP A 168 7.46 -21.08 0.64
N ARG A 169 8.18 -20.01 1.00
CA ARG A 169 9.32 -19.46 0.24
C ARG A 169 9.01 -19.22 -1.24
N GLU A 170 7.89 -18.57 -1.50
CA GLU A 170 7.42 -18.26 -2.86
C GLU A 170 7.98 -16.94 -3.40
N PHE A 171 8.56 -16.11 -2.55
CA PHE A 171 9.26 -14.89 -2.95
C PHE A 171 10.71 -15.19 -3.33
N LEU A 172 11.16 -14.67 -4.46
CA LEU A 172 12.53 -14.89 -4.95
C LEU A 172 13.04 -13.70 -5.80
N PRO A 173 14.37 -13.54 -5.92
CA PRO A 173 14.96 -12.52 -6.76
C PRO A 173 14.93 -12.92 -8.24
N TYR A 174 14.57 -11.98 -9.09
CA TYR A 174 14.95 -11.97 -10.51
C TYR A 174 16.04 -10.92 -10.72
N PHE A 175 17.07 -11.26 -11.48
CA PHE A 175 18.25 -10.41 -11.63
C PHE A 175 18.20 -9.64 -12.94
N GLN A 176 18.21 -8.32 -12.84
CA GLN A 176 18.33 -7.44 -13.99
C GLN A 176 19.78 -6.94 -14.13
N PRO A 177 20.48 -7.21 -15.24
CA PRO A 177 21.82 -6.67 -15.48
C PRO A 177 21.79 -5.15 -15.58
N GLN A 178 22.77 -4.50 -14.96
CA GLN A 178 23.03 -3.07 -15.16
C GLN A 178 23.98 -2.90 -16.36
N PHE A 179 23.76 -1.89 -17.21
CA PHE A 179 24.58 -1.65 -18.41
C PHE A 179 26.07 -1.50 -18.03
N ASP A 180 26.98 -1.99 -18.89
CA ASP A 180 28.41 -2.23 -18.66
C ASP A 180 28.78 -3.37 -17.68
N VAL A 181 27.81 -4.22 -17.29
CA VAL A 181 27.99 -5.41 -16.40
C VAL A 181 28.71 -5.06 -15.10
N VAL A 182 28.51 -3.85 -14.60
CA VAL A 182 29.05 -3.38 -13.32
C VAL A 182 28.34 -4.07 -12.14
N GLY A 183 27.20 -4.71 -12.39
CA GLY A 183 26.45 -5.46 -11.40
C GLY A 183 25.08 -5.94 -11.88
N VAL A 184 24.34 -6.54 -10.96
CA VAL A 184 22.95 -6.96 -11.14
C VAL A 184 22.07 -6.35 -10.06
N GLU A 185 20.81 -6.12 -10.40
CA GLU A 185 19.77 -5.68 -9.47
C GLU A 185 18.81 -6.83 -9.20
N ALA A 186 18.63 -7.16 -7.91
CA ALA A 186 17.71 -8.16 -7.44
C ALA A 186 16.32 -7.56 -7.28
N LEU A 187 15.42 -7.96 -8.18
CA LEU A 187 14.03 -7.53 -8.20
C LEU A 187 13.15 -8.61 -7.60
N ALA A 188 12.44 -8.28 -6.53
CA ALA A 188 11.49 -9.20 -5.91
C ALA A 188 10.47 -9.71 -6.93
N ARG A 189 10.23 -11.03 -6.92
CA ARG A 189 9.14 -11.68 -7.63
C ARG A 189 8.45 -12.64 -6.68
N TRP A 190 7.16 -12.84 -6.90
CA TRP A 190 6.39 -13.84 -6.19
C TRP A 190 5.97 -14.93 -7.16
N ARG A 191 6.48 -16.14 -6.97
CA ARG A 191 6.06 -17.34 -7.71
C ARG A 191 4.78 -17.88 -7.07
N HIS A 192 3.68 -17.22 -7.38
CA HIS A 192 2.36 -17.57 -6.89
C HIS A 192 1.90 -18.92 -7.48
N PRO A 193 1.29 -19.82 -6.68
CA PRO A 193 0.97 -21.18 -7.11
C PRO A 193 -0.04 -21.24 -8.26
N THR A 194 -1.06 -20.38 -8.25
CA THR A 194 -2.10 -20.32 -9.29
C THR A 194 -1.92 -19.19 -10.32
N ARG A 195 -1.33 -18.05 -9.93
CA ARG A 195 -1.17 -16.86 -10.80
C ARG A 195 0.18 -16.77 -11.50
N GLY A 196 1.08 -17.72 -11.25
CA GLY A 196 2.41 -17.74 -11.83
C GLY A 196 3.32 -16.66 -11.24
N LEU A 197 4.22 -16.11 -12.05
CA LEU A 197 5.22 -15.15 -11.58
C LEU A 197 4.65 -13.72 -11.53
N LEU A 198 4.51 -13.17 -10.33
CA LEU A 198 4.01 -11.83 -10.08
C LEU A 198 5.15 -10.83 -9.83
N ALA A 199 4.99 -9.64 -10.39
CA ALA A 199 5.87 -8.49 -10.14
C ALA A 199 5.44 -7.71 -8.88
N PRO A 200 6.32 -6.88 -8.28
CA PRO A 200 6.04 -6.15 -7.04
C PRO A 200 4.75 -5.33 -7.07
N GLY A 201 4.40 -4.71 -8.21
CA GLY A 201 3.16 -3.94 -8.35
C GLY A 201 1.87 -4.74 -8.08
N ALA A 202 1.91 -6.06 -8.09
CA ALA A 202 0.76 -6.91 -7.78
C ALA A 202 0.56 -7.19 -6.28
N PHE A 203 1.60 -7.04 -5.45
CA PHE A 203 1.55 -7.47 -4.03
C PHE A 203 2.14 -6.47 -3.05
N LEU A 204 3.04 -5.58 -3.48
CA LEU A 204 3.84 -4.74 -2.59
C LEU A 204 2.97 -3.82 -1.72
N THR A 205 1.93 -3.19 -2.30
CA THR A 205 1.00 -2.33 -1.54
C THR A 205 0.27 -3.09 -0.42
N THR A 206 -0.11 -4.35 -0.66
CA THR A 206 -0.75 -5.17 0.39
C THR A 206 0.28 -5.63 1.42
N ALA A 207 1.50 -5.96 1.00
CA ALA A 207 2.59 -6.32 1.90
C ALA A 207 3.03 -5.15 2.82
N GLU A 208 2.99 -3.91 2.32
CA GLU A 208 3.25 -2.69 3.09
C GLU A 208 2.22 -2.52 4.22
N GLU A 209 0.93 -2.68 3.90
CA GLU A 209 -0.13 -2.58 4.89
C GLU A 209 -0.10 -3.70 5.94
N LEU A 210 0.34 -4.89 5.54
CA LEU A 210 0.60 -6.00 6.45
C LEU A 210 1.88 -5.79 7.28
N GLY A 211 2.74 -4.85 6.91
CA GLY A 211 4.03 -4.62 7.56
C GLY A 211 5.06 -5.74 7.31
N VAL A 212 4.88 -6.55 6.27
CA VAL A 212 5.74 -7.73 5.98
C VAL A 212 6.80 -7.48 4.91
N VAL A 213 6.89 -6.27 4.35
CA VAL A 213 7.96 -5.90 3.40
C VAL A 213 9.37 -6.22 3.92
N PRO A 214 9.73 -5.96 5.20
CA PRO A 214 11.06 -6.32 5.70
C PRO A 214 11.35 -7.84 5.66
N LEU A 215 10.32 -8.69 5.74
CA LEU A 215 10.48 -10.14 5.60
C LEU A 215 10.76 -10.51 4.14
N ILE A 216 10.08 -9.86 3.19
CA ILE A 216 10.32 -10.03 1.76
C ILE A 216 11.75 -9.57 1.44
N ASP A 217 12.15 -8.36 1.86
CA ASP A 217 13.50 -7.80 1.64
C ASP A 217 14.58 -8.77 2.15
N ARG A 218 14.39 -9.35 3.34
CA ARG A 218 15.29 -10.36 3.90
C ARG A 218 15.38 -11.60 3.01
N ILE A 219 14.25 -12.16 2.56
CA ILE A 219 14.25 -13.33 1.66
C ILE A 219 15.01 -13.01 0.37
N ILE A 220 14.77 -11.83 -0.21
CA ILE A 220 15.45 -11.40 -1.43
C ILE A 220 16.96 -11.25 -1.21
N LEU A 221 17.39 -10.70 -0.06
CA LEU A 221 18.80 -10.60 0.31
C LEU A 221 19.45 -11.98 0.45
N ASP A 222 18.85 -12.87 1.24
CA ASP A 222 19.40 -14.21 1.51
C ASP A 222 19.57 -15.00 0.20
N GLU A 223 18.56 -14.99 -0.67
CA GLU A 223 18.61 -15.67 -1.97
C GLU A 223 19.60 -14.98 -2.94
N THR A 224 19.77 -13.66 -2.85
CA THR A 224 20.76 -12.93 -3.65
C THR A 224 22.18 -13.30 -3.25
N LEU A 225 22.48 -13.37 -1.95
CA LEU A 225 23.79 -13.79 -1.46
C LEU A 225 24.09 -15.24 -1.85
N TRP A 226 23.10 -16.12 -1.71
CA TRP A 226 23.22 -17.52 -2.15
C TRP A 226 23.49 -17.63 -3.65
N GLN A 227 22.75 -16.88 -4.47
CA GLN A 227 22.93 -16.89 -5.92
C GLN A 227 24.28 -16.28 -6.34
N SER A 228 24.74 -15.24 -5.64
CA SER A 228 26.07 -14.65 -5.86
C SER A 228 27.18 -15.67 -5.62
N ALA A 229 27.13 -16.41 -4.51
CA ALA A 229 28.08 -17.46 -4.21
C ALA A 229 28.09 -18.56 -5.29
N ARG A 230 26.91 -18.91 -5.84
CA ARG A 230 26.81 -19.88 -6.95
C ARG A 230 27.42 -19.36 -8.25
N TRP A 231 27.26 -18.08 -8.57
CA TRP A 231 27.91 -17.48 -9.73
C TRP A 231 29.43 -17.47 -9.58
N ALA A 232 29.93 -17.08 -8.40
CA ALA A 232 31.36 -17.11 -8.10
C ALA A 232 31.94 -18.54 -8.27
N ALA A 233 31.26 -19.55 -7.73
CA ALA A 233 31.66 -20.95 -7.88
C ALA A 233 31.63 -21.45 -9.33
N ALA A 234 30.78 -20.86 -10.18
CA ALA A 234 30.71 -21.15 -11.61
C ALA A 234 31.70 -20.32 -12.46
N GLY A 235 32.55 -19.50 -11.84
CA GLY A 235 33.50 -18.62 -12.53
C GLY A 235 32.86 -17.37 -13.15
N ILE A 236 31.61 -17.05 -12.78
CA ILE A 236 30.90 -15.85 -13.22
C ILE A 236 31.11 -14.77 -12.17
N ALA A 237 31.99 -13.82 -12.46
CA ALA A 237 32.24 -12.67 -11.59
C ALA A 237 31.14 -11.61 -11.78
N ILE A 238 30.33 -11.39 -10.74
CA ILE A 238 29.38 -10.29 -10.67
C ILE A 238 29.93 -9.26 -9.67
N PRO A 239 30.42 -8.09 -10.13
CA PRO A 239 31.12 -7.16 -9.25
C PRO A 239 30.24 -6.56 -8.14
N ARG A 240 28.92 -6.54 -8.35
CA ARG A 240 27.97 -5.91 -7.42
C ARG A 240 26.58 -6.49 -7.56
N ASN A 241 25.97 -6.83 -6.43
CA ASN A 241 24.57 -7.20 -6.32
C ASN A 241 23.83 -6.07 -5.60
N SER A 242 22.78 -5.56 -6.22
CA SER A 242 21.95 -4.53 -5.60
C SER A 242 20.63 -5.11 -5.12
N VAL A 243 20.27 -4.83 -3.87
CA VAL A 243 19.03 -5.32 -3.24
C VAL A 243 18.27 -4.13 -2.67
N ASN A 244 16.95 -4.10 -2.84
CA ASN A 244 16.11 -3.05 -2.26
C ASN A 244 16.06 -3.19 -0.73
N VAL A 245 16.06 -2.05 -0.04
CA VAL A 245 15.88 -1.99 1.41
C VAL A 245 14.83 -0.93 1.74
N SER A 246 13.87 -1.29 2.58
CA SER A 246 12.88 -0.36 3.11
C SER A 246 13.47 0.60 4.16
N ALA A 247 12.90 1.81 4.26
CA ALA A 247 13.25 2.80 5.29
C ALA A 247 13.14 2.22 6.72
N ARG A 248 12.08 1.46 6.95
CA ARG A 248 11.80 0.81 8.23
C ARG A 248 12.91 -0.17 8.64
N GLN A 249 13.54 -0.84 7.67
CA GLN A 249 14.65 -1.74 7.94
C GLN A 249 15.93 -0.98 8.28
N LEU A 250 16.16 0.20 7.70
CA LEU A 250 17.27 1.09 8.09
C LEU A 250 17.09 1.74 9.47
N GLN A 251 15.85 1.85 9.93
CA GLN A 251 15.53 2.30 11.30
C GLN A 251 15.65 1.18 12.34
N ASP A 252 15.91 -0.06 11.94
CA ASP A 252 16.03 -1.18 12.87
C ASP A 252 17.44 -1.20 13.50
N GLY A 253 17.51 -0.98 14.82
CA GLY A 253 18.77 -0.97 15.57
C GLY A 253 19.53 -2.30 15.57
N ALA A 254 18.89 -3.41 15.19
CA ALA A 254 19.53 -4.72 15.05
C ALA A 254 19.96 -5.04 13.61
N LEU A 255 19.86 -4.10 12.66
CA LEU A 255 20.21 -4.32 11.26
C LEU A 255 21.66 -4.82 11.10
N ILE A 256 22.62 -4.08 11.64
CA ILE A 256 24.06 -4.38 11.47
C ILE A 256 24.43 -5.72 12.08
N GLU A 257 23.95 -6.01 13.29
CA GLU A 257 24.17 -7.30 13.95
C GLU A 257 23.65 -8.47 13.11
N ARG A 258 22.47 -8.34 12.48
CA ARG A 258 21.95 -9.37 11.58
C ARG A 258 22.79 -9.53 10.31
N LEU A 259 23.27 -8.45 9.72
CA LEU A 259 24.08 -8.50 8.51
C LEU A 259 25.46 -9.09 8.76
N ARG A 260 26.07 -8.85 9.93
CA ARG A 260 27.36 -9.45 10.32
C ARG A 260 27.32 -10.99 10.33
N GLY A 261 26.15 -11.58 10.55
CA GLY A 261 25.95 -13.03 10.49
C GLY A 261 25.84 -13.61 9.07
N LEU A 262 25.83 -12.77 8.03
CA LEU A 262 25.67 -13.19 6.64
C LEU A 262 27.02 -13.22 5.88
N PRO A 263 27.18 -14.11 4.89
CA PRO A 263 28.39 -14.21 4.09
C PRO A 263 28.44 -13.09 3.04
N ILE A 264 28.73 -11.87 3.49
CA ILE A 264 28.83 -10.68 2.64
C ILE A 264 30.30 -10.36 2.39
N THR A 265 30.71 -10.40 1.12
CA THR A 265 32.02 -9.89 0.70
C THR A 265 31.97 -8.36 0.64
N PRO A 266 32.89 -7.63 1.29
CA PRO A 266 32.96 -6.17 1.18
C PRO A 266 33.05 -5.71 -0.29
N GLY A 267 32.23 -4.74 -0.66
CA GLY A 267 32.17 -4.16 -2.02
C GLY A 267 31.23 -4.87 -3.00
N GLU A 268 30.79 -6.10 -2.72
CA GLU A 268 29.95 -6.89 -3.64
C GLU A 268 28.44 -6.69 -3.42
N LEU A 269 28.02 -6.01 -2.35
CA LEU A 269 26.62 -5.75 -2.03
C LEU A 269 26.31 -4.25 -2.04
N SER A 270 25.12 -3.91 -2.51
CA SER A 270 24.60 -2.55 -2.48
C SER A 270 23.14 -2.55 -2.07
N PHE A 271 22.78 -1.70 -1.12
CA PHE A 271 21.39 -1.48 -0.75
C PHE A 271 20.81 -0.29 -1.51
N GLN A 272 19.64 -0.51 -2.10
CA GLN A 272 18.90 0.47 -2.86
C GLN A 272 17.72 0.99 -2.07
N LEU A 273 17.68 2.31 -1.90
CA LEU A 273 16.61 3.03 -1.25
C LEU A 273 15.84 3.83 -2.29
N LEU A 274 14.52 3.84 -2.19
CA LEU A 274 13.72 4.80 -2.96
C LEU A 274 13.95 6.23 -2.44
N GLU A 275 13.98 7.21 -3.34
CA GLU A 275 14.09 8.63 -3.00
C GLU A 275 12.99 9.11 -2.03
N SER A 276 11.78 8.55 -2.13
CA SER A 276 10.64 8.93 -1.31
C SER A 276 10.79 8.57 0.18
N ILE A 277 11.86 7.87 0.54
CA ILE A 277 12.23 7.60 1.92
C ILE A 277 12.67 8.92 2.56
N PHE A 278 11.74 9.54 3.30
CA PHE A 278 12.07 10.60 4.23
C PHE A 278 12.84 10.01 5.40
N LEU A 279 14.08 10.46 5.56
CA LEU A 279 14.80 10.27 6.80
C LEU A 279 14.40 11.43 7.70
N ASP A 280 13.68 11.12 8.76
CA ASP A 280 13.46 12.10 9.82
C ASP A 280 14.83 12.59 10.31
N GLU A 281 14.97 13.91 10.49
CA GLU A 281 16.26 14.57 10.70
C GLU A 281 16.98 14.14 12.00
N ASP A 282 16.31 13.37 12.88
CA ASP A 282 16.77 13.01 14.23
C ASP A 282 16.88 11.48 14.50
N SER A 283 17.05 10.62 13.49
CA SER A 283 17.25 9.19 13.76
C SER A 283 18.73 8.82 13.88
N ASP A 284 19.28 8.94 15.09
CA ASP A 284 20.63 8.43 15.45
C ASP A 284 20.83 6.98 14.99
N THR A 285 19.77 6.18 15.01
CA THR A 285 19.78 4.79 14.54
C THR A 285 20.10 4.67 13.06
N ILE A 286 19.51 5.52 12.21
CA ILE A 286 19.77 5.50 10.76
C ILE A 286 21.22 5.87 10.49
N THR A 287 21.72 6.93 11.12
CA THR A 287 23.12 7.35 10.97
C THR A 287 24.09 6.26 11.42
N SER A 288 23.83 5.63 12.56
CA SER A 288 24.61 4.51 13.08
C SER A 288 24.59 3.32 12.12
N ASN A 289 23.42 2.96 11.58
CA ASN A 289 23.29 1.88 10.62
C ASN A 289 24.02 2.19 9.31
N ILE A 290 23.95 3.40 8.77
CA ILE A 290 24.68 3.76 7.54
C ILE A 290 26.19 3.66 7.77
N ALA A 291 26.70 4.14 8.91
CA ALA A 291 28.11 4.00 9.26
C ALA A 291 28.50 2.51 9.35
N GLY A 292 27.69 1.67 10.02
CA GLY A 292 27.92 0.24 10.10
C GLY A 292 27.90 -0.47 8.75
N LEU A 293 27.00 -0.08 7.84
CA LEU A 293 26.98 -0.60 6.46
C LEU A 293 28.28 -0.25 5.72
N ALA A 294 28.75 0.99 5.87
CA ALA A 294 30.01 1.43 5.26
C ALA A 294 31.23 0.67 5.81
N GLU A 295 31.28 0.42 7.12
CA GLU A 295 32.32 -0.41 7.75
C GLU A 295 32.34 -1.85 7.23
N MET A 296 31.16 -2.40 6.91
CA MET A 296 31.02 -3.72 6.29
C MET A 296 31.34 -3.71 4.78
N GLY A 297 31.62 -2.55 4.19
CA GLY A 297 31.81 -2.39 2.74
C GLY A 297 30.52 -2.58 1.94
N ILE A 298 29.35 -2.42 2.54
CA ILE A 298 28.05 -2.45 1.86
C ILE A 298 27.76 -1.03 1.36
N HIS A 299 27.58 -0.90 0.05
CA HIS A 299 27.25 0.39 -0.55
C HIS A 299 25.79 0.75 -0.36
N VAL A 300 25.51 2.06 -0.36
CA VAL A 300 24.15 2.60 -0.35
C VAL A 300 23.91 3.34 -1.66
N GLU A 301 22.80 3.05 -2.33
CA GLU A 301 22.39 3.65 -3.60
C GLU A 301 20.97 4.21 -3.48
N ILE A 302 20.70 5.33 -4.15
CA ILE A 302 19.35 5.91 -4.23
C ILE A 302 18.75 5.60 -5.59
N ASP A 303 17.52 5.09 -5.59
CA ASP A 303 16.72 4.80 -6.77
C ASP A 303 15.60 5.82 -7.00
N ASP A 304 15.13 5.89 -8.25
CA ASP A 304 14.07 6.78 -8.73
C ASP A 304 14.26 8.27 -8.41
N PHE A 305 15.52 8.72 -8.37
CA PHE A 305 15.86 10.11 -8.05
C PHE A 305 15.21 11.11 -9.02
N GLY A 306 14.57 12.14 -8.44
CA GLY A 306 13.79 13.17 -9.10
C GLY A 306 12.28 12.92 -9.15
N THR A 307 11.74 11.88 -8.51
CA THR A 307 10.29 11.64 -8.41
C THR A 307 9.70 12.02 -7.04
N GLY A 308 10.54 12.13 -6.03
CA GLY A 308 10.17 12.52 -4.67
C GLY A 308 10.78 13.87 -4.26
N TYR A 309 10.75 14.10 -2.95
CA TYR A 309 11.32 15.27 -2.28
C TYR A 309 12.49 14.86 -1.37
N ALA A 310 13.35 13.92 -1.77
CA ALA A 310 14.53 13.65 -0.95
C ALA A 310 15.25 14.98 -0.71
N SER A 311 15.32 15.38 0.56
CA SER A 311 15.96 16.64 0.89
C SER A 311 17.45 16.47 0.58
N ILE A 312 18.10 17.56 0.17
CA ILE A 312 19.56 17.57 0.01
C ILE A 312 20.23 17.13 1.33
N ILE A 313 19.59 17.41 2.47
CA ILE A 313 20.03 17.00 3.81
C ILE A 313 20.03 15.47 3.93
N SER A 314 18.95 14.78 3.54
CA SER A 314 18.89 13.31 3.57
C SER A 314 19.96 12.67 2.67
N LEU A 315 20.26 13.26 1.51
CA LEU A 315 21.36 12.78 0.65
C LEU A 315 22.74 12.96 1.28
N LEU A 316 22.97 14.09 1.96
CA LEU A 316 24.23 14.35 2.67
C LEU A 316 24.43 13.39 3.86
N GLN A 317 23.35 13.01 4.53
CA GLN A 317 23.36 12.00 5.60
C GLN A 317 23.61 10.59 5.05
N LEU A 318 22.92 10.19 3.98
CA LEU A 318 23.05 8.87 3.36
C LEU A 318 24.42 8.63 2.70
N ARG A 319 25.09 9.70 2.23
CA ARG A 319 26.34 9.65 1.46
C ARG A 319 26.32 8.53 0.40
N PRO A 320 25.30 8.50 -0.49
CA PRO A 320 25.11 7.38 -1.39
C PRO A 320 26.29 7.24 -2.36
N THR A 321 26.71 6.02 -2.60
CA THR A 321 27.76 5.69 -3.57
C THR A 321 27.26 5.84 -5.01
N ARG A 322 25.94 5.82 -5.22
CA ARG A 322 25.31 5.98 -6.54
C ARG A 322 23.92 6.60 -6.44
N LEU A 323 23.58 7.44 -7.42
CA LEU A 323 22.23 7.97 -7.63
C LEU A 323 21.72 7.46 -8.99
N LYS A 324 20.59 6.75 -9.01
CA LYS A 324 19.91 6.34 -10.24
C LYS A 324 18.79 7.32 -10.57
N ILE A 325 18.79 7.81 -11.81
CA ILE A 325 17.77 8.75 -12.30
C ILE A 325 16.57 7.98 -12.85
N GLU A 326 15.37 8.39 -12.47
CA GLU A 326 14.14 7.76 -12.91
C GLU A 326 13.98 7.73 -14.45
N ARG A 327 13.33 6.65 -14.91
CA ARG A 327 13.30 6.23 -16.31
C ARG A 327 12.52 7.17 -17.24
N ARG A 328 11.52 7.94 -16.75
CA ARG A 328 10.83 8.96 -17.56
C ARG A 328 11.74 10.16 -17.83
N LYS A 329 12.55 10.58 -16.86
CA LYS A 329 13.51 11.69 -17.06
C LYS A 329 14.68 11.32 -17.97
N SER A 330 15.21 10.10 -17.89
CA SER A 330 16.29 9.66 -18.80
C SER A 330 15.86 9.56 -20.27
N ARG A 331 14.58 9.23 -20.54
CA ARG A 331 13.99 9.29 -21.90
C ARG A 331 13.87 10.71 -22.44
N ALA A 332 13.53 11.69 -21.59
CA ALA A 332 13.44 13.09 -21.97
C ALA A 332 14.82 13.72 -22.23
N ALA A 333 15.84 13.36 -21.44
CA ALA A 333 17.23 13.80 -21.65
C ALA A 333 17.81 13.28 -22.97
N LYS A 334 17.55 12.02 -23.34
CA LYS A 334 17.95 11.47 -24.65
C LYS A 334 17.29 12.19 -25.83
N ARG A 335 16.06 12.71 -25.69
CA ARG A 335 15.40 13.52 -26.74
C ARG A 335 16.02 14.91 -26.90
N ARG A 336 16.57 15.51 -25.84
CA ARG A 336 17.24 16.83 -25.90
C ARG A 336 18.70 16.74 -26.34
N ALA A 337 19.43 15.69 -25.97
CA ALA A 337 20.81 15.49 -26.40
C ALA A 337 20.94 15.08 -27.88
N GLY A 338 19.84 14.67 -28.53
CA GLY A 338 19.82 14.29 -29.95
C GLY A 338 19.69 15.45 -30.95
N SER A 339 19.61 16.71 -30.51
CA SER A 339 19.37 17.86 -31.41
C SER A 339 20.61 18.72 -31.70
N THR A 340 21.82 18.28 -31.37
CA THR A 340 23.03 19.07 -31.70
C THR A 340 24.26 18.19 -31.93
N MET A 341 24.32 17.52 -33.08
CA MET A 341 25.60 17.16 -33.73
C MET A 341 25.38 16.97 -35.24
N PRO A 342 26.26 17.51 -36.11
CA PRO A 342 26.11 17.40 -37.55
C PRO A 342 26.45 15.98 -38.02
N GLN A 343 25.62 15.45 -38.92
CA GLN A 343 25.80 14.16 -39.59
C GLN A 343 27.17 14.08 -40.28
N LYS A 344 28.06 13.22 -39.79
CA LYS A 344 29.10 12.62 -40.63
C LYS A 344 28.69 11.20 -41.00
N ARG A 345 28.42 11.02 -42.30
CA ARG A 345 28.21 9.74 -42.98
C ARG A 345 29.33 8.75 -42.61
N ARG A 346 28.98 7.50 -42.30
CA ARG A 346 29.49 6.29 -43.01
C ARG A 346 28.91 4.96 -42.48
N ARG A 347 28.30 4.25 -43.44
CA ARG A 347 28.26 2.79 -43.73
C ARG A 347 27.63 1.81 -42.71
N SER A 348 26.50 1.25 -43.13
CA SER A 348 26.01 -0.09 -42.75
C SER A 348 27.06 -1.18 -43.03
N PRO A 349 27.02 -2.27 -42.26
CA PRO A 349 26.42 -3.48 -42.83
C PRO A 349 25.51 -4.25 -41.87
N ALA A 350 24.41 -4.74 -42.42
CA ALA A 350 23.64 -5.83 -41.87
C ALA A 350 24.45 -7.13 -41.95
N ALA A 351 24.46 -7.93 -40.88
CA ALA A 351 24.48 -9.40 -40.94
C ALA A 351 24.25 -10.00 -39.55
N TYR A 352 23.49 -11.10 -39.51
CA TYR A 352 23.26 -12.04 -38.40
C TYR A 352 22.19 -11.72 -37.36
N LEU A 353 20.93 -11.79 -37.82
CA LEU A 353 19.89 -12.52 -37.10
C LEU A 353 19.98 -14.01 -37.45
N SER A 354 20.16 -14.89 -36.46
CA SER A 354 19.48 -16.20 -36.29
C SER A 354 20.29 -17.16 -35.42
N SER A 355 19.91 -17.29 -34.16
CA SER A 355 19.93 -18.56 -33.42
C SER A 355 19.30 -18.35 -32.04
N THR A 356 18.06 -18.79 -31.92
CA THR A 356 17.36 -18.97 -30.65
C THR A 356 17.84 -20.26 -29.99
N PRO A 357 18.26 -20.27 -28.72
CA PRO A 357 18.35 -21.51 -27.95
C PRO A 357 16.99 -21.80 -27.31
N ARG A 358 16.46 -23.00 -27.55
CA ARG A 358 15.31 -23.56 -26.83
C ARG A 358 15.65 -23.73 -25.33
N PRO A 359 14.71 -23.52 -24.40
CA PRO A 359 14.92 -23.85 -23.00
C PRO A 359 14.89 -25.37 -22.78
N VAL A 360 15.91 -25.89 -22.08
CA VAL A 360 15.99 -27.26 -21.59
C VAL A 360 15.18 -27.36 -20.29
N LEU A 361 14.08 -28.12 -20.31
CA LEU A 361 13.32 -28.48 -19.11
C LEU A 361 14.10 -29.52 -18.28
N PRO A 362 14.11 -29.44 -16.93
CA PRO A 362 14.72 -30.45 -16.10
C PRO A 362 13.91 -31.77 -16.14
N ARG A 363 14.61 -32.88 -16.40
CA ARG A 363 14.05 -34.24 -16.37
C ARG A 363 13.54 -34.57 -14.96
N ARG A 364 12.27 -35.00 -14.86
CA ARG A 364 11.71 -35.59 -13.64
C ARG A 364 12.46 -36.89 -13.29
N ARG A 365 12.84 -37.07 -12.02
CA ARG A 365 13.32 -38.35 -11.48
C ARG A 365 12.19 -39.38 -11.52
N PRO A 366 12.48 -40.67 -11.81
CA PRO A 366 11.49 -41.73 -11.69
C PRO A 366 11.19 -42.03 -10.21
N VAL A 367 9.90 -42.19 -9.90
CA VAL A 367 9.40 -42.69 -8.62
C VAL A 367 9.69 -44.19 -8.56
N ALA A 368 10.36 -44.63 -7.49
CA ALA A 368 10.57 -46.05 -7.21
C ALA A 368 9.22 -46.73 -6.92
N ALA A 369 8.95 -47.83 -7.62
CA ALA A 369 7.86 -48.74 -7.29
C ALA A 369 8.19 -49.48 -5.99
N ASN A 370 7.25 -49.50 -5.06
CA ASN A 370 7.30 -50.30 -3.85
C ASN A 370 6.85 -51.74 -4.21
N PRO A 371 7.56 -52.81 -3.80
CA PRO A 371 7.07 -54.16 -3.97
C PRO A 371 6.16 -54.58 -2.79
N ALA A 372 5.07 -55.25 -3.16
CA ALA A 372 4.16 -56.14 -2.39
C ALA A 372 3.77 -55.73 -0.95
#